data_AF-A0A7C1T834-F1
#
_entry.id   AF-A0A7C1T834-F1
#
_cell.length_a   1.000
_cell.length_b   1.000
_cell.length_c   1.000
_cell.angle_alpha   90.00
_cell.angle_beta   90.00
_cell.angle_gamma   90.00
#
_symmetry.space_group_name_H-M   'P 1'
#
loop_
_entity.id
_entity.type
_entity.pdbx_description
1 polymer ?
#
loop_
_entity_poly.entity_id
_entity_poly.type
_entity_poly.pdbx_seq_one_letter_code
_entity_poly.pdbx_strand_id
1 'polypeptide(L)'
;MKKSLKERLAILSDAAKYDASCASSGTTKRDSSASGGLGSTEGSGICHAYAPDGRCISLLKILLTNFCIYDCAYCINRSSSNVERARFTPDEVVWLTIEFYRRNYIEGLFLSSGIIKSSDDTMAEMVKIARDLRTKHDFRGYIHLKTIPEASAHLVEEAGLYADRLSINIELPTDHGLERYAPEKRPINIRRSMADLRLKIDEAREPTHTGRRKRFVPGGQSTQMIVGADGADDATILGS
;
A
#
# COMPACT_ATOMS: atom_id res chain seq x y z
N MET A 1 24.23 13.35 4.95
CA MET A 1 24.41 13.06 3.51
C MET A 1 23.06 12.68 2.91
N LYS A 2 22.80 13.05 1.65
CA LYS A 2 21.56 12.65 0.94
C LYS A 2 21.65 11.16 0.59
N LYS A 3 20.68 10.37 1.03
CA LYS A 3 20.60 8.93 0.73
C LYS A 3 20.49 8.69 -0.77
N SER A 4 21.21 7.70 -1.28
CA SER A 4 21.08 7.19 -2.64
C SER A 4 19.71 6.57 -2.88
N LEU A 5 19.34 6.35 -4.15
CA LEU A 5 18.10 5.66 -4.51
C LEU A 5 18.06 4.22 -3.96
N LYS A 6 19.20 3.51 -3.99
CA LYS A 6 19.33 2.13 -3.47
C LYS A 6 19.11 2.07 -1.97
N GLU A 7 19.72 2.97 -1.20
CA GLU A 7 19.54 3.03 0.26
C GLU A 7 18.09 3.34 0.63
N ARG A 8 17.46 4.29 -0.05
CA ARG A 8 16.04 4.60 0.16
C ARG A 8 15.14 3.42 -0.19
N LEU A 9 15.44 2.69 -1.26
CA LEU A 9 14.72 1.48 -1.63
C LEU A 9 14.82 0.42 -0.54
N ALA A 10 16.01 0.16 0.01
CA ALA A 10 16.17 -0.79 1.10
C ALA A 10 15.33 -0.42 2.34
N ILE A 11 15.39 0.86 2.75
CA ILE A 11 14.64 1.37 3.92
C ILE A 11 13.12 1.26 3.69
N LEU A 12 12.64 1.72 2.53
CA LEU A 12 11.20 1.82 2.26
C LEU A 12 10.58 0.48 1.89
N SER A 13 11.37 -0.46 1.39
CA SER A 13 10.97 -1.85 1.20
C SER A 13 10.86 -2.60 2.53
N ASP A 14 11.84 -2.43 3.44
CA ASP A 14 11.78 -3.05 4.77
C ASP A 14 10.60 -2.49 5.57
N ALA A 15 10.38 -1.18 5.53
CA ALA A 15 9.25 -0.55 6.22
C ALA A 15 7.88 -1.02 5.66
N ALA A 16 7.80 -1.36 4.37
CA ALA A 16 6.59 -1.89 3.75
C ALA A 16 6.25 -3.33 4.19
N LYS A 17 7.16 -4.07 4.85
CA LYS A 17 6.91 -5.47 5.23
C LYS A 17 5.71 -5.66 6.14
N TYR A 18 5.37 -4.64 6.95
CA TYR A 18 4.26 -4.66 7.90
C TYR A 18 2.87 -4.47 7.26
N ASP A 19 2.78 -4.11 5.97
CA ASP A 19 1.53 -4.15 5.23
C ASP A 19 1.20 -5.59 4.82
N ALA A 20 0.36 -6.29 5.58
CA ALA A 20 0.01 -7.68 5.31
C ALA A 20 -0.96 -7.76 4.12
N SER A 21 -0.42 -7.79 2.90
CA SER A 21 -1.17 -8.06 1.66
C SER A 21 -0.53 -9.09 0.75
N CYS A 22 0.70 -9.52 1.07
CA CYS A 22 1.45 -10.52 0.31
C CYS A 22 2.27 -11.39 1.27
N ALA A 23 2.58 -12.62 0.84
CA ALA A 23 3.46 -13.50 1.59
C ALA A 23 4.90 -12.97 1.48
N SER A 24 5.55 -12.72 2.62
CA SER A 24 6.98 -12.46 2.68
C SER A 24 7.70 -13.75 3.07
N SER A 25 8.77 -14.09 2.35
CA SER A 25 9.66 -15.19 2.72
C SER A 25 10.52 -14.74 3.90
N GLY A 26 10.19 -15.19 5.11
CA GLY A 26 11.05 -14.99 6.28
C GLY A 26 12.39 -15.73 6.09
N THR A 27 13.50 -15.00 6.04
CA THR A 27 14.85 -15.58 5.96
C THR A 27 15.86 -14.73 6.74
N THR A 28 16.97 -15.33 7.15
CA THR A 28 18.12 -14.61 7.72
C THR A 28 18.87 -13.83 6.65
N LYS A 29 19.43 -12.66 7.00
CA LYS A 29 20.32 -11.90 6.12
C LYS A 29 21.55 -12.73 5.74
N ARG A 30 21.81 -12.87 4.44
CA ARG A 30 23.01 -13.48 3.84
C ARG A 30 23.47 -12.59 2.70
N ASP A 31 24.77 -12.43 2.53
CA ASP A 31 25.38 -11.76 1.40
C ASP A 31 26.65 -12.51 1.00
N SER A 32 26.72 -12.92 -0.26
CA SER A 32 27.85 -13.65 -0.81
C SER A 32 28.94 -12.75 -1.41
N SER A 33 28.73 -11.42 -1.44
CA SER A 33 29.60 -10.44 -2.11
C SER A 33 31.09 -10.56 -1.73
N ALA A 34 31.39 -10.78 -0.44
CA ALA A 34 32.77 -10.94 0.06
C ALA A 34 33.39 -12.31 -0.24
N SER A 35 32.57 -13.33 -0.50
CA SER A 35 32.99 -14.71 -0.70
C SER A 35 33.15 -15.12 -2.17
N GLY A 36 32.75 -14.24 -3.11
CA GLY A 36 32.67 -14.57 -4.54
C GLY A 36 31.53 -15.53 -4.91
N GLY A 37 30.69 -15.93 -3.94
CA GLY A 37 29.50 -16.75 -4.17
C GLY A 37 28.34 -15.97 -4.81
N LEU A 38 27.23 -16.65 -5.05
CA LEU A 38 26.02 -16.07 -5.63
C LEU A 38 24.91 -15.91 -4.59
N GLY A 39 24.19 -14.79 -4.67
CA GLY A 39 22.95 -14.55 -3.93
C GLY A 39 23.10 -13.64 -2.71
N SER A 40 22.03 -12.90 -2.45
CA SER A 40 21.84 -12.12 -1.24
C SER A 40 20.37 -12.22 -0.85
N THR A 41 20.11 -12.18 0.46
CA THR A 41 18.74 -12.15 0.98
C THR A 41 18.34 -10.74 1.43
N GLU A 42 19.01 -9.70 0.92
CA GLU A 42 18.58 -8.31 1.13
C GLU A 42 17.25 -8.05 0.42
N GLY A 43 16.36 -7.31 1.10
CA GLY A 43 15.02 -7.02 0.58
C GLY A 43 15.07 -5.92 -0.50
N SER A 44 14.84 -6.30 -1.76
CA SER A 44 14.61 -5.36 -2.88
C SER A 44 13.17 -4.85 -2.96
N GLY A 45 12.34 -5.20 -1.96
CA GLY A 45 10.92 -4.84 -1.93
C GLY A 45 10.04 -5.72 -2.82
N ILE A 46 10.53 -6.83 -3.36
CA ILE A 46 9.69 -7.73 -4.14
C ILE A 46 8.91 -8.64 -3.19
N CYS A 47 7.58 -8.68 -3.32
CA CYS A 47 6.73 -9.66 -2.65
C CYS A 47 5.81 -10.38 -3.63
N HIS A 48 5.30 -11.54 -3.20
CA HIS A 48 4.45 -12.38 -4.05
C HIS A 48 2.99 -12.32 -3.57
N ALA A 49 2.09 -12.03 -4.49
CA ALA A 49 0.64 -12.10 -4.27
C ALA A 49 0.05 -13.22 -5.14
N TYR A 50 -1.09 -13.76 -4.74
CA TYR A 50 -1.79 -14.78 -5.50
C TYR A 50 -3.06 -14.20 -6.11
N ALA A 51 -3.19 -14.30 -7.43
CA ALA A 51 -4.41 -13.94 -8.13
C ALA A 51 -5.49 -15.03 -7.93
N PRO A 52 -6.79 -14.71 -8.11
CA PRO A 52 -7.87 -15.68 -7.94
C PRO A 52 -7.77 -16.93 -8.84
N ASP A 53 -7.01 -16.85 -9.93
CA ASP A 53 -6.70 -17.95 -10.85
C ASP A 53 -5.53 -18.83 -10.39
N GLY A 54 -4.97 -18.58 -9.19
CA GLY A 54 -3.86 -19.32 -8.61
C GLY A 54 -2.48 -18.86 -9.07
N ARG A 55 -2.38 -17.88 -9.97
CA ARG A 55 -1.07 -17.36 -10.40
C ARG A 55 -0.40 -16.57 -9.28
N CYS A 56 0.88 -16.87 -9.06
CA CYS A 56 1.77 -16.10 -8.22
C CYS A 56 2.30 -14.91 -9.03
N ILE A 57 2.03 -13.69 -8.57
CA ILE A 57 2.49 -12.45 -9.20
C ILE A 57 3.53 -11.75 -8.33
N SER A 58 4.62 -11.31 -8.95
CA SER A 58 5.67 -10.55 -8.27
C SER A 58 5.34 -9.06 -8.26
N LEU A 59 5.30 -8.44 -7.08
CA LEU A 59 4.99 -7.02 -6.91
C LEU A 59 6.16 -6.27 -6.30
N LEU A 60 6.48 -5.08 -6.81
CA LEU A 60 7.31 -4.12 -6.10
C LEU A 60 6.49 -3.53 -4.96
N LYS A 61 6.75 -3.95 -3.74
CA LYS A 61 6.10 -3.52 -2.51
C LYS A 61 6.98 -2.51 -1.77
N ILE A 62 6.60 -1.25 -1.85
CA ILE A 62 7.38 -0.15 -1.29
C ILE A 62 6.48 0.89 -0.63
N LEU A 63 7.06 1.66 0.29
CA LEU A 63 6.47 2.91 0.74
C LEU A 63 6.96 4.08 -0.13
N LEU A 64 6.08 5.02 -0.47
CA LEU A 64 6.49 6.34 -0.99
C LEU A 64 7.38 7.06 0.03
N THR A 65 7.01 6.95 1.31
CA THR A 65 7.77 7.48 2.43
C THR A 65 7.47 6.68 3.69
N ASN A 66 8.45 6.59 4.59
CA ASN A 66 8.18 6.10 5.94
C ASN A 66 8.06 7.24 6.95
N PHE A 67 8.16 8.50 6.55
CA PHE A 67 7.78 9.62 7.42
C PHE A 67 6.27 9.61 7.67
N CYS A 68 5.85 9.71 8.93
CA CYS A 68 4.43 9.75 9.29
C CYS A 68 4.19 10.77 10.40
N ILE A 69 3.15 11.59 10.25
CA ILE A 69 2.68 12.53 11.29
C ILE A 69 1.85 11.84 12.38
N TYR A 70 1.30 10.65 12.11
CA TYR A 70 0.50 9.90 13.09
C TYR A 70 1.38 9.08 14.02
N ASP A 71 0.94 8.91 15.26
CA ASP A 71 1.64 8.18 16.31
C ASP A 71 1.03 6.82 16.67
N CYS A 72 0.62 6.04 15.67
CA CYS A 72 -0.03 4.74 15.91
C CYS A 72 0.89 3.77 16.67
N ALA A 73 0.47 3.29 17.85
CA ALA A 73 1.27 2.53 18.80
C ALA A 73 1.85 1.22 18.22
N TYR A 74 1.14 0.59 17.29
CA TYR A 74 1.54 -0.65 16.61
C TYR A 74 2.45 -0.42 15.40
N CYS A 75 2.65 0.83 14.97
CA CYS A 75 3.35 1.14 13.73
C CYS A 75 4.80 1.54 14.00
N ILE A 76 5.77 0.82 13.41
CA ILE A 76 7.19 1.20 13.50
C ILE A 76 7.46 2.59 12.90
N ASN A 77 6.65 3.01 11.93
CA ASN A 77 6.77 4.29 11.25
C ASN A 77 6.04 5.43 11.97
N ARG A 78 5.47 5.21 13.16
CA ARG A 78 4.84 6.25 13.96
C ARG A 78 5.77 7.44 14.20
N SER A 79 5.22 8.64 14.39
CA SER A 79 6.00 9.89 14.50
C SER A 79 7.01 9.85 15.65
N SER A 80 6.70 9.18 16.76
CA SER A 80 7.59 9.05 17.92
C SER A 80 8.74 8.03 17.76
N SER A 81 8.75 7.22 16.69
CA SER A 81 9.79 6.20 16.49
C SER A 81 11.08 6.77 15.90
N ASN A 82 12.21 6.47 16.55
CA ASN A 82 13.55 6.82 16.06
C ASN A 82 14.09 5.78 15.07
N VAL A 83 13.41 5.62 13.94
CA VAL A 83 13.87 4.78 12.83
C VAL A 83 14.43 5.63 11.71
N GLU A 84 15.31 5.04 10.91
CA GLU A 84 15.86 5.71 9.74
C GLU A 84 14.77 6.06 8.74
N ARG A 85 14.68 7.34 8.37
CA ARG A 85 13.63 7.83 7.48
C ARG A 85 14.13 8.08 6.06
N ALA A 86 13.25 7.82 5.10
CA ALA A 86 13.48 7.97 3.67
C ALA A 86 12.18 8.38 2.98
N ARG A 87 12.33 8.99 1.80
CA ARG A 87 11.21 9.41 0.94
C ARG A 87 11.63 9.34 -0.52
N PHE A 88 10.75 8.84 -1.38
CA PHE A 88 10.85 8.99 -2.82
C PHE A 88 10.07 10.19 -3.33
N THR A 89 10.47 10.73 -4.47
CA THR A 89 9.57 11.54 -5.29
C THR A 89 8.63 10.64 -6.07
N PRO A 90 7.45 11.15 -6.51
CA PRO A 90 6.58 10.42 -7.43
C PRO A 90 7.30 9.88 -8.66
N ASP A 91 8.17 10.68 -9.26
CA ASP A 91 8.88 10.29 -10.49
C ASP A 91 9.91 9.17 -10.23
N GLU A 92 10.52 9.13 -9.05
CA GLU A 92 11.40 8.02 -8.64
C GLU A 92 10.63 6.71 -8.49
N VAL A 93 9.42 6.73 -7.93
CA VAL A 93 8.57 5.53 -7.80
C VAL A 93 8.12 5.04 -9.18
N VAL A 94 7.71 5.94 -10.06
CA VAL A 94 7.34 5.62 -11.45
C VAL A 94 8.53 4.98 -12.17
N TRP A 95 9.71 5.60 -12.10
CA TRP A 95 10.93 5.10 -12.71
C TRP A 95 11.31 3.70 -12.18
N LEU A 96 11.32 3.52 -10.85
CA LEU A 96 11.62 2.22 -10.23
C LEU A 96 10.66 1.14 -10.73
N THR A 97 9.35 1.44 -10.76
CA THR A 97 8.33 0.49 -11.22
C THR A 97 8.59 0.05 -12.67
N ILE A 98 8.85 1.00 -13.57
CA ILE A 98 9.11 0.72 -14.98
C ILE A 98 10.40 -0.09 -15.16
N GLU A 99 11.44 0.26 -14.42
CA GLU A 99 12.76 -0.36 -14.57
C GLU A 99 12.79 -1.79 -14.00
N PHE A 100 12.07 -2.07 -12.92
CA PHE A 100 11.88 -3.43 -12.43
C PHE A 100 11.01 -4.26 -13.38
N TYR A 101 9.95 -3.67 -13.94
CA TYR A 101 9.09 -4.35 -14.90
C TYR A 101 9.83 -4.72 -16.20
N ARG A 102 10.59 -3.77 -16.78
CA ARG A 102 11.39 -4.00 -18.00
C ARG A 102 12.44 -5.10 -17.85
N ARG A 103 12.93 -5.34 -16.64
CA ARG A 103 13.88 -6.41 -16.32
C ARG A 103 13.19 -7.73 -15.93
N ASN A 104 11.87 -7.81 -16.07
CA ASN A 104 11.04 -8.96 -15.70
C ASN A 104 11.16 -9.35 -14.21
N TYR A 105 11.40 -8.39 -13.32
CA TYR A 105 11.46 -8.65 -11.87
C TYR A 105 10.10 -8.55 -11.18
N ILE A 106 9.16 -7.79 -11.76
CA ILE A 106 7.83 -7.58 -11.22
C ILE A 106 6.79 -7.59 -12.33
N GLU A 107 5.56 -7.90 -11.97
CA GLU A 107 4.34 -7.79 -12.77
C GLU A 107 3.45 -6.61 -12.31
N GLY A 108 3.82 -5.95 -11.21
CA GLY A 108 3.03 -4.86 -10.64
C GLY A 108 3.67 -4.10 -9.49
N LEU A 109 2.96 -3.09 -9.02
CA LEU A 109 3.32 -2.20 -7.92
C LEU A 109 2.32 -2.38 -6.77
N PHE A 110 2.81 -2.59 -5.55
CA PHE A 110 2.09 -2.37 -4.31
C PHE A 110 2.68 -1.13 -3.63
N LEU A 111 1.90 -0.06 -3.55
CA LEU A 111 2.35 1.21 -2.99
C LEU A 111 1.52 1.60 -1.77
N SER A 112 2.21 1.87 -0.67
CA SER A 112 1.67 2.55 0.50
C SER A 112 2.55 3.77 0.86
N SER A 113 2.23 4.45 1.94
CA SER A 113 2.97 5.62 2.41
C SER A 113 2.67 5.90 3.88
N GLY A 114 3.64 6.42 4.60
CA GLY A 114 3.38 7.29 5.76
C GLY A 114 2.84 8.65 5.31
N ILE A 115 2.35 9.45 6.26
CA ILE A 115 1.72 10.76 6.00
C ILE A 115 2.71 11.88 6.34
N ILE A 116 3.13 12.70 5.37
CA ILE A 116 4.16 13.73 5.62
C ILE A 116 3.58 15.08 6.03
N LYS A 117 2.59 15.56 5.28
CA LYS A 117 2.03 16.93 5.42
C LYS A 117 0.55 16.87 5.75
N SER A 118 -0.21 16.17 4.92
CA SER A 118 -1.61 15.87 5.14
C SER A 118 -1.97 14.56 4.43
N SER A 119 -3.12 13.99 4.78
CA SER A 119 -3.66 12.82 4.09
C SER A 119 -3.88 13.09 2.61
N ASP A 120 -4.39 14.28 2.27
CA ASP A 120 -4.65 14.70 0.89
C ASP A 120 -3.37 14.92 0.09
N ASP A 121 -2.38 15.62 0.64
CA ASP A 121 -1.10 15.83 -0.07
C ASP A 121 -0.43 14.49 -0.40
N THR A 122 -0.43 13.56 0.56
CA THR A 122 0.18 12.24 0.39
C THR A 122 -0.62 11.39 -0.61
N MET A 123 -1.95 11.38 -0.50
CA MET A 123 -2.82 10.63 -1.41
C MET A 123 -2.73 11.17 -2.83
N ALA A 124 -2.66 12.49 -3.02
CA ALA A 124 -2.49 13.12 -4.33
C ALA A 124 -1.16 12.70 -5.01
N GLU A 125 -0.06 12.56 -4.24
CA GLU A 125 1.20 12.03 -4.77
C GLU A 125 1.05 10.56 -5.21
N MET A 126 0.36 9.72 -4.43
CA MET A 126 0.09 8.33 -4.80
C MET A 126 -0.80 8.21 -6.05
N VAL A 127 -1.83 9.05 -6.16
CA VAL A 127 -2.69 9.16 -7.35
C VAL A 127 -1.88 9.58 -8.56
N LYS A 128 -1.00 10.59 -8.43
CA LYS A 128 -0.11 11.02 -9.52
C LYS A 128 0.75 9.87 -10.03
N ILE A 129 1.31 9.04 -9.14
CA ILE A 129 2.13 7.88 -9.52
C ILE A 129 1.31 6.90 -10.37
N ALA A 130 0.13 6.48 -9.89
CA ALA A 130 -0.72 5.54 -10.63
C ALA A 130 -1.20 6.12 -11.96
N ARG A 131 -1.61 7.39 -11.98
CA ARG A 131 -2.00 8.11 -13.19
C ARG A 131 -0.87 8.17 -14.20
N ASP A 132 0.33 8.60 -13.79
CA ASP A 132 1.49 8.74 -14.67
C ASP A 132 1.91 7.37 -15.24
N LEU A 133 1.91 6.31 -14.43
CA LEU A 133 2.14 4.95 -14.90
C LEU A 133 1.16 4.57 -16.03
N ARG A 134 -0.14 4.84 -15.87
CA ARG A 134 -1.16 4.50 -16.86
C ARG A 134 -1.13 5.38 -18.11
N THR A 135 -1.01 6.70 -17.95
CA THR A 135 -1.27 7.65 -19.04
C THR A 135 -0.02 8.11 -19.77
N LYS A 136 1.14 8.16 -19.10
CA LYS A 136 2.41 8.58 -19.70
C LYS A 136 3.30 7.42 -20.13
N HIS A 137 3.21 6.29 -19.42
CA HIS A 137 4.11 5.14 -19.63
C HIS A 137 3.41 3.90 -20.16
N ASP A 138 2.09 3.96 -20.38
CA ASP A 138 1.24 2.84 -20.80
C ASP A 138 1.46 1.57 -19.97
N PHE A 139 1.81 1.71 -18.70
CA PHE A 139 2.07 0.57 -17.83
C PHE A 139 0.76 -0.22 -17.65
N ARG A 140 0.75 -1.49 -18.09
CA ARG A 140 -0.41 -2.39 -18.01
C ARG A 140 -0.30 -3.43 -16.90
N GLY A 141 0.79 -3.43 -16.14
CA GLY A 141 0.97 -4.30 -14.97
C GLY A 141 0.01 -3.95 -13.83
N TYR A 142 -0.02 -4.80 -12.81
CA TYR A 142 -0.92 -4.67 -11.67
C TYR A 142 -0.56 -3.46 -10.79
N ILE A 143 -1.54 -2.71 -10.29
CA ILE A 143 -1.33 -1.62 -9.34
C ILE A 143 -2.27 -1.80 -8.12
N HIS A 144 -1.68 -1.95 -6.94
CA HIS A 144 -2.37 -1.92 -5.66
C HIS A 144 -1.94 -0.67 -4.90
N LEU A 145 -2.89 0.22 -4.61
CA LEU A 145 -2.64 1.35 -3.71
C LEU A 145 -3.28 1.12 -2.35
N LYS A 146 -2.52 1.32 -1.29
CA LYS A 146 -3.08 1.46 0.05
C LYS A 146 -3.48 2.91 0.27
N THR A 147 -4.77 3.20 0.32
CA THR A 147 -5.27 4.57 0.45
C THR A 147 -4.90 5.15 1.80
N ILE A 148 -4.69 6.47 1.84
CA ILE A 148 -4.34 7.18 3.07
C ILE A 148 -5.62 7.45 3.86
N PRO A 149 -5.68 7.08 5.16
CA PRO A 149 -6.84 7.38 5.99
C PRO A 149 -7.06 8.90 6.06
N GLU A 150 -8.31 9.32 6.19
CA GLU A 150 -8.72 10.74 6.21
C GLU A 150 -8.44 11.51 4.90
N ALA A 151 -8.06 10.83 3.82
CA ALA A 151 -7.97 11.46 2.50
C ALA A 151 -9.36 11.74 1.92
N SER A 152 -9.48 12.83 1.18
CA SER A 152 -10.68 13.26 0.50
C SER A 152 -11.23 12.20 -0.45
N ALA A 153 -12.55 12.04 -0.46
CA ALA A 153 -13.24 11.04 -1.29
C ALA A 153 -12.90 11.16 -2.79
N HIS A 154 -12.72 12.39 -3.30
CA HIS A 154 -12.36 12.60 -4.71
C HIS A 154 -10.97 12.04 -5.06
N LEU A 155 -10.00 12.05 -4.14
CA LEU A 155 -8.68 11.47 -4.38
C LEU A 155 -8.72 9.94 -4.35
N VAL A 156 -9.54 9.36 -3.47
CA VAL A 156 -9.78 7.91 -3.44
C VAL A 156 -10.48 7.45 -4.71
N GLU A 157 -11.45 8.21 -5.19
CA GLU A 157 -12.11 7.96 -6.48
C GLU A 157 -11.13 8.09 -7.65
N GLU A 158 -10.29 9.13 -7.68
CA GLU A 158 -9.27 9.27 -8.73
C GLU A 158 -8.27 8.10 -8.71
N ALA A 159 -7.84 7.66 -7.53
CA ALA A 159 -7.00 6.47 -7.38
C ALA A 159 -7.66 5.24 -7.99
N GLY A 160 -8.97 5.09 -7.81
CA GLY A 160 -9.73 3.94 -8.30
C GLY A 160 -9.84 3.83 -9.82
N LEU A 161 -9.65 4.95 -10.54
CA LEU A 161 -9.60 4.97 -12.01
C LEU A 161 -8.30 4.34 -12.56
N TYR A 162 -7.20 4.41 -11.82
CA TYR A 162 -5.87 4.01 -12.28
C TYR A 162 -5.36 2.73 -11.62
N ALA A 163 -5.78 2.43 -10.38
CA ALA A 163 -5.40 1.25 -9.63
C ALA A 163 -6.27 0.03 -9.98
N ASP A 164 -5.69 -1.16 -9.88
CA ASP A 164 -6.41 -2.42 -9.98
C ASP A 164 -7.07 -2.81 -8.66
N ARG A 165 -6.42 -2.51 -7.53
CA ARG A 165 -6.93 -2.77 -6.18
C ARG A 165 -6.65 -1.58 -5.27
N LEU A 166 -7.62 -1.27 -4.41
CA LEU A 166 -7.44 -0.32 -3.32
C LEU A 166 -7.55 -1.05 -1.98
N SER A 167 -6.80 -0.61 -0.98
CA SER A 167 -6.96 -1.10 0.38
C SER A 167 -6.89 0.02 1.40
N ILE A 168 -7.71 -0.08 2.44
CA ILE A 168 -7.65 0.78 3.62
C ILE A 168 -7.77 -0.12 4.84
N ASN A 169 -6.99 0.16 5.89
CA ASN A 169 -7.05 -0.65 7.09
C ASN A 169 -8.12 -0.12 8.05
N ILE A 170 -8.94 -1.03 8.59
CA ILE A 170 -9.75 -0.78 9.80
C ILE A 170 -8.88 -0.81 11.07
N GLU A 171 -7.72 -1.47 10.99
CA GLU A 171 -6.66 -1.56 12.00
C GLU A 171 -7.02 -2.35 13.26
N LEU A 172 -8.11 -2.04 13.97
CA LEU A 172 -8.49 -2.73 15.21
C LEU A 172 -9.97 -3.12 15.21
N PRO A 173 -10.35 -4.19 15.96
CA PRO A 173 -11.73 -4.67 15.99
C PRO A 173 -12.69 -3.70 16.68
N THR A 174 -12.19 -2.93 17.65
CA THR A 174 -13.01 -2.02 18.46
C THR A 174 -12.68 -0.55 18.19
N ASP A 175 -13.71 0.29 18.13
CA ASP A 175 -13.55 1.75 18.01
C ASP A 175 -12.69 2.30 19.18
N HIS A 176 -12.93 1.82 20.40
CA HIS A 176 -12.16 2.18 21.59
C HIS A 176 -10.68 1.77 21.49
N GLY A 177 -10.40 0.58 20.95
CA GLY A 177 -9.04 0.14 20.66
C GLY A 177 -8.36 1.09 19.67
N LEU A 178 -9.05 1.47 18.59
CA LEU A 178 -8.51 2.40 17.61
C LEU A 178 -8.20 3.77 18.21
N GLU A 179 -9.12 4.34 19.00
CA GLU A 179 -8.91 5.62 19.68
C GLU A 179 -7.71 5.57 20.64
N ARG A 180 -7.51 4.45 21.34
CA ARG A 180 -6.39 4.28 22.26
C ARG A 180 -5.05 4.13 21.55
N TYR A 181 -4.99 3.37 20.46
CA TYR A 181 -3.73 2.99 19.82
C TYR A 181 -3.39 3.79 18.56
N ALA A 182 -4.34 4.54 17.99
CA ALA A 182 -4.14 5.41 16.83
C ALA A 182 -5.12 6.60 16.87
N PRO A 183 -4.97 7.52 17.85
CA PRO A 183 -5.96 8.55 18.14
C PRO A 183 -6.24 9.53 16.99
N GLU A 184 -5.32 9.64 16.02
CA GLU A 184 -5.49 10.47 14.82
C GLU A 184 -6.42 9.85 13.78
N LYS A 185 -6.70 8.54 13.85
CA LYS A 185 -7.60 7.85 12.91
C LYS A 185 -9.03 7.86 13.45
N ARG A 186 -10.00 8.16 12.58
CA ARG A 186 -11.43 8.15 12.95
C ARG A 186 -12.12 6.90 12.41
N PRO A 187 -12.63 5.99 13.26
CA PRO A 187 -13.29 4.77 12.79
C PRO A 187 -14.45 5.03 11.84
N ILE A 188 -15.23 6.09 12.10
CA ILE A 188 -16.36 6.50 11.27
C ILE A 188 -15.94 6.92 9.86
N ASN A 189 -14.79 7.61 9.73
CA ASN A 189 -14.31 8.09 8.43
C ASN A 189 -13.73 6.94 7.61
N ILE A 190 -13.04 5.99 8.26
CA ILE A 190 -12.57 4.76 7.61
C ILE A 190 -13.75 3.96 7.07
N ARG A 191 -14.76 3.69 7.91
CA ARG A 191 -15.97 2.95 7.50
C ARG A 191 -16.72 3.66 6.36
N ARG A 192 -16.86 4.98 6.44
CA ARG A 192 -17.46 5.79 5.36
C ARG A 192 -16.67 5.65 4.06
N SER A 193 -15.35 5.80 4.10
CA SER A 193 -14.49 5.67 2.92
C SER A 193 -14.62 4.30 2.26
N MET A 194 -14.68 3.23 3.05
CA MET A 194 -14.92 1.86 2.54
C MET A 194 -16.31 1.71 1.90
N ALA A 195 -17.35 2.24 2.54
CA ALA A 195 -18.72 2.21 2.03
C ALA A 195 -18.85 3.00 0.71
N ASP A 196 -18.32 4.22 0.66
CA ASP A 196 -18.32 5.05 -0.56
C ASP A 196 -17.57 4.35 -1.70
N LEU A 197 -16.41 3.77 -1.41
CA LEU A 197 -15.65 2.99 -2.38
C LEU A 197 -16.42 1.75 -2.86
N ARG A 198 -17.16 1.07 -1.96
CA ARG A 198 -18.00 -0.07 -2.31
C ARG A 198 -19.08 0.33 -3.31
N LEU A 199 -19.77 1.43 -3.05
CA LEU A 199 -20.82 1.95 -3.94
C LEU A 199 -20.27 2.28 -5.32
N LYS A 200 -19.08 2.89 -5.40
CA LYS A 200 -18.41 3.20 -6.68
C LYS A 200 -17.98 1.94 -7.44
N ILE A 201 -17.49 0.92 -6.73
CA ILE A 201 -17.16 -0.39 -7.33
C ILE A 201 -18.42 -1.05 -7.90
N ASP A 202 -19.53 -1.01 -7.16
CA ASP A 202 -20.81 -1.59 -7.61
C ASP A 202 -21.37 -0.80 -8.80
N GLU A 203 -21.34 0.53 -8.78
CA GLU A 203 -21.72 1.38 -9.92
C GLU A 203 -20.90 1.05 -11.18
N ALA A 204 -19.60 0.83 -11.04
CA ALA A 204 -18.73 0.52 -12.18
C ALA A 204 -18.95 -0.89 -12.77
N ARG A 205 -19.55 -1.81 -12.00
CA ARG A 205 -19.92 -3.16 -12.48
C ARG A 205 -21.17 -3.14 -13.36
N GLU A 206 -22.03 -2.14 -13.18
CA GLU A 206 -23.20 -1.97 -14.04
C GLU A 206 -22.78 -1.63 -15.47
N PRO A 207 -23.36 -2.32 -16.48
CA PRO A 207 -23.09 -2.00 -17.87
C PRO A 207 -23.63 -0.61 -18.20
N THR A 208 -22.86 0.19 -18.93
CA THR A 208 -23.35 1.45 -19.49
C THR A 208 -24.39 1.17 -20.58
N HIS A 209 -25.06 2.23 -21.05
CA HIS A 209 -25.98 2.13 -22.20
C HIS A 209 -25.35 1.50 -23.46
N THR A 210 -24.02 1.47 -23.59
CA THR A 210 -23.30 0.82 -24.69
C THR A 210 -22.86 -0.62 -24.39
N GLY A 211 -23.29 -1.19 -23.25
CA GLY A 211 -22.93 -2.53 -22.78
C GLY A 211 -21.52 -2.65 -22.22
N ARG A 212 -20.74 -1.56 -22.19
CA ARG A 212 -19.37 -1.53 -21.64
C ARG A 212 -19.41 -1.25 -20.14
N ARG A 213 -18.49 -1.84 -19.39
CA ARG A 213 -18.29 -1.50 -17.96
C ARG A 213 -17.22 -0.42 -17.81
N LYS A 214 -17.40 0.49 -16.87
CA LYS A 214 -16.36 1.46 -16.50
C LYS A 214 -15.23 0.68 -15.80
N ARG A 215 -13.97 0.96 -16.13
CA ARG A 215 -12.85 0.38 -15.37
C ARG A 215 -12.66 1.18 -14.09
N PHE A 216 -12.94 0.55 -12.96
CA PHE A 216 -12.73 1.12 -11.63
C PHE A 216 -12.43 -0.01 -10.66
N VAL A 217 -11.22 -0.01 -10.08
CA VAL A 217 -10.75 -0.99 -9.08
C VAL A 217 -11.22 -2.44 -9.38
N PRO A 218 -10.84 -3.04 -10.52
CA PRO A 218 -11.31 -4.37 -10.93
C PRO A 218 -11.02 -5.49 -9.91
N GLY A 219 -9.93 -5.37 -9.14
CA GLY A 219 -9.58 -6.27 -8.04
C GLY A 219 -10.38 -6.03 -6.76
N GLY A 220 -11.24 -5.01 -6.73
CA GLY A 220 -12.05 -4.64 -5.57
C GLY A 220 -11.25 -3.97 -4.47
N GLN A 221 -11.88 -3.85 -3.31
CA GLN A 221 -11.24 -3.30 -2.11
C GLN A 221 -10.85 -4.39 -1.12
N SER A 222 -9.89 -4.09 -0.24
CA SER A 222 -9.44 -4.98 0.83
C SER A 222 -9.12 -4.20 2.09
N THR A 223 -9.10 -4.88 3.23
CA THR A 223 -8.75 -4.29 4.52
C THR A 223 -7.88 -5.23 5.34
N GLN A 224 -7.32 -4.71 6.42
CA GLN A 224 -6.50 -5.43 7.38
C GLN A 224 -6.91 -5.00 8.80
N MET A 225 -6.85 -5.97 9.71
CA MET A 225 -7.12 -5.82 11.13
C MET A 225 -6.02 -6.50 11.94
N ILE A 226 -5.69 -5.93 13.10
CA ILE A 226 -4.75 -6.45 14.08
C ILE A 226 -5.58 -7.06 15.21
N VAL A 227 -5.39 -8.36 15.45
CA VAL A 227 -6.09 -9.10 16.51
C VAL A 227 -5.15 -9.31 17.69
N GLY A 228 -5.66 -9.19 18.92
CA GLY A 228 -4.90 -9.40 20.16
C GLY A 228 -4.10 -8.19 20.65
N ALA A 229 -4.25 -7.02 20.01
CA ALA A 229 -3.69 -5.77 20.51
C ALA A 229 -4.58 -5.11 21.59
N ASP A 230 -5.85 -5.44 21.62
CA ASP A 230 -6.83 -5.06 22.65
C ASP A 230 -7.45 -6.32 23.28
N GLY A 231 -8.43 -6.11 24.17
CA GLY A 231 -9.17 -7.20 24.82
C GLY A 231 -10.31 -7.78 23.99
N ALA A 232 -10.34 -7.57 22.67
CA ALA A 232 -11.40 -8.08 21.81
C ALA A 232 -11.35 -9.61 21.73
N ASP A 233 -12.50 -10.26 21.96
CA ASP A 233 -12.68 -11.69 21.79
C ASP A 233 -13.28 -12.02 20.41
N ASP A 234 -13.38 -13.32 20.09
CA ASP A 234 -13.94 -13.79 18.83
C ASP A 234 -15.36 -13.29 18.61
N ALA A 235 -16.17 -13.18 19.67
CA ALA A 235 -17.53 -12.68 19.58
C ALA A 235 -17.57 -11.20 19.16
N THR A 236 -16.65 -10.39 19.68
CA THR A 236 -16.48 -8.99 19.30
C THR A 236 -16.09 -8.86 17.83
N ILE A 237 -15.13 -9.68 17.37
CA ILE A 237 -14.61 -9.65 16.00
C ILE A 237 -15.65 -10.13 14.97
N LEU A 238 -16.42 -11.16 15.29
CA LEU A 238 -17.43 -11.72 14.39
C LEU A 238 -18.74 -10.93 14.40
N GLY A 239 -18.98 -10.13 15.44
CA GLY A 239 -20.16 -9.28 15.58
C GLY A 239 -20.02 -7.86 15.02
N SER A 240 -18.81 -7.45 14.63
CA SER A 240 -18.47 -6.11 14.13
C SER A 240 -18.72 -5.90 12.63
#